data_AF-A0A8T5THB8-F1
#
_entry.id   AF-A0A8T5THB8-F1
#
_cell.length_a   1.000
_cell.length_b   1.000
_cell.length_c   1.000
_cell.angle_alpha   90.00
_cell.angle_beta   90.00
_cell.angle_gamma   90.00
#
_symmetry.space_group_name_H-M   'P 1'
#
loop_
_entity.id
_entity.type
_entity.pdbx_description
1 polymer ?
#
loop_
_entity_poly.entity_id
_entity_poly.type
_entity_poly.pdbx_seq_one_letter_code
_entity_poly.pdbx_strand_id
1 'polypeptide(L)'
;MPVQTAIPLLGLVMCGYSTDKRSEKAFEWIMPQRLKDGAWPVGLSAGNYRGIAGYRRLAHSRWGCRSNTTAVLSCLAYHSKLSKSEEAKRALDLVLGTDSKLRTNLGFMIARIIGLEKSIGVITYMAKFNIAHILDLCWRVGATQDDNRVSDLIEFIKMEQGEYGLWENLRYPQVTRWLTFDLLRSLSKIEVNKDWISFEPKTPFKAYFEKNKRF
;
A
#
# COMPACT_ATOMS: atom_id res chain seq x y z
N MET A 1 13.40 5.66 10.43
CA MET A 1 12.92 4.97 9.21
C MET A 1 11.51 5.47 8.90
N PRO A 2 11.12 5.75 7.65
CA PRO A 2 9.80 6.31 7.33
C PRO A 2 8.62 5.57 7.99
N VAL A 3 8.67 4.23 8.00
CA VAL A 3 7.61 3.39 8.59
C VAL A 3 7.37 3.60 10.09
N GLN A 4 8.38 4.01 10.85
CA GLN A 4 8.23 4.27 12.30
C GLN A 4 7.35 5.48 12.56
N THR A 5 7.37 6.46 11.66
CA THR A 5 6.50 7.65 11.73
C THR A 5 5.16 7.40 11.04
N ALA A 6 5.17 6.67 9.91
CA ALA A 6 3.97 6.41 9.13
C ALA A 6 2.93 5.54 9.87
N ILE A 7 3.34 4.51 10.63
CA ILE A 7 2.38 3.65 11.33
C ILE A 7 1.53 4.41 12.37
N PRO A 8 2.09 5.16 13.34
CA PRO A 8 1.28 5.93 14.27
C PRO A 8 0.48 7.03 13.56
N LEU A 9 1.08 7.70 12.55
CA LEU A 9 0.38 8.69 11.74
C LEU A 9 -0.83 8.09 11.02
N LEU A 10 -0.72 6.86 10.50
CA LEU A 10 -1.82 6.16 9.84
C LEU A 10 -3.03 6.04 10.77
N GLY A 11 -2.82 5.66 12.03
CA GLY A 11 -3.89 5.61 13.03
C GLY A 11 -4.57 6.97 13.22
N LEU A 12 -3.78 8.05 13.32
CA LEU A 12 -4.30 9.41 13.47
C LEU A 12 -5.13 9.86 12.26
N VAL A 13 -4.61 9.69 11.04
CA VAL A 13 -5.31 10.14 9.83
C VAL A 13 -6.56 9.32 9.55
N MET A 14 -6.57 8.02 9.88
CA MET A 14 -7.76 7.18 9.79
C MET A 14 -8.86 7.61 10.77
N CYS A 15 -8.48 8.20 11.90
CA CYS A 15 -9.41 8.80 12.86
C CYS A 15 -9.80 10.25 12.53
N GLY A 16 -9.46 10.76 11.33
CA GLY A 16 -9.84 12.09 10.88
C GLY A 16 -8.88 13.22 11.26
N TYR A 17 -7.76 12.92 11.93
CA TYR A 17 -6.78 13.93 12.35
C TYR A 17 -5.75 14.26 11.26
N SER A 18 -6.12 14.21 9.98
CA SER A 18 -5.15 14.40 8.89
C SER A 18 -4.57 15.82 8.82
N THR A 19 -5.36 16.83 9.19
CA THR A 19 -4.95 18.24 9.25
C THR A 19 -4.72 18.75 10.67
N ASP A 20 -4.61 17.86 11.68
CA ASP A 20 -4.17 18.26 13.01
C ASP A 20 -2.71 18.70 12.93
N LYS A 21 -2.37 19.86 13.53
CA LYS A 21 -1.01 20.43 13.48
C LYS A 21 0.08 19.44 13.91
N ARG A 22 -0.22 18.48 14.80
CA ARG A 22 0.73 17.45 15.24
C ARG A 22 0.90 16.35 14.19
N SER A 23 -0.17 15.99 13.49
CA SER A 23 -0.12 15.08 12.34
C SER A 23 0.63 15.71 11.17
N GLU A 24 0.42 17.00 10.90
CA GLU A 24 1.12 17.72 9.82
C GLU A 24 2.64 17.71 10.02
N LYS A 25 3.14 17.85 11.25
CA LYS A 25 4.57 17.68 11.56
C LYS A 25 5.14 16.32 11.13
N ALA A 26 4.33 15.27 11.21
CA ALA A 26 4.75 13.95 10.76
C ALA A 26 4.84 13.89 9.22
N PHE A 27 3.93 14.54 8.50
CA PHE A 27 4.03 14.71 7.04
C PHE A 27 5.25 15.56 6.65
N GLU A 28 5.46 16.70 7.31
CA GLU A 28 6.64 17.57 7.11
C GLU A 28 7.95 16.80 7.29
N TRP A 29 8.01 15.83 8.22
CA TRP A 29 9.18 14.98 8.41
C TRP A 29 9.29 13.84 7.37
N ILE A 30 8.18 13.19 7.01
CA ILE A 30 8.19 12.04 6.08
C ILE A 30 8.43 12.47 4.64
N MET A 31 7.88 13.60 4.20
CA MET A 31 7.90 14.01 2.79
C MET A 31 9.33 14.23 2.25
N PRO A 32 10.25 14.91 2.95
CA PRO A 32 11.64 15.07 2.50
C PRO A 32 12.44 13.76 2.42
N GLN A 33 11.97 12.66 3.01
CA GLN A 33 12.64 11.35 2.93
C GLN A 33 12.31 10.58 1.64
N ARG A 34 11.43 11.13 0.80
CA ARG A 34 11.08 10.54 -0.49
C ARG A 34 12.30 10.52 -1.41
N LEU A 35 12.47 9.41 -2.13
CA LEU A 35 13.49 9.28 -3.18
C LEU A 35 13.08 10.06 -4.43
N LYS A 36 14.06 10.31 -5.31
CA LYS A 36 13.81 10.96 -6.61
C LYS A 36 12.78 10.22 -7.47
N ASP A 37 12.77 8.90 -7.40
CA ASP A 37 11.82 8.05 -8.14
C ASP A 37 10.39 8.06 -7.55
N GLY A 38 10.21 8.60 -6.35
CA GLY A 38 8.92 8.68 -5.66
C GLY A 38 8.69 7.66 -4.54
N ALA A 39 9.57 6.68 -4.38
CA ALA A 39 9.46 5.70 -3.29
C ALA A 39 9.99 6.24 -1.95
N TRP A 40 9.72 5.52 -0.86
CA TRP A 40 10.39 5.73 0.43
C TRP A 40 11.39 4.61 0.71
N PRO A 41 12.64 4.93 1.12
CA PRO A 41 13.65 3.93 1.40
C PRO A 41 13.40 3.24 2.75
N VAL A 42 14.10 2.14 3.04
CA VAL A 42 14.12 1.56 4.39
C VAL A 42 14.61 2.60 5.40
N GLY A 43 15.64 3.35 5.03
CA GLY A 43 16.30 4.38 5.82
C GLY A 43 17.79 4.45 5.46
N LEU A 44 18.50 5.36 6.11
CA LEU A 44 19.95 5.51 5.96
C LEU A 44 20.69 4.80 7.10
N SER A 45 21.94 4.42 6.85
CA SER A 45 22.93 3.97 7.83
C SER A 45 24.29 4.47 7.39
N ALA A 46 24.95 5.28 8.23
CA ALA A 46 26.24 5.91 7.90
C ALA A 46 26.23 6.56 6.50
N GLY A 47 25.19 7.37 6.20
CA GLY A 47 25.03 8.06 4.92
C GLY A 47 24.56 7.17 3.74
N ASN A 48 24.52 5.86 3.89
CA ASN A 48 24.16 4.92 2.82
C ASN A 48 22.73 4.37 2.96
N TYR A 49 22.07 4.08 1.85
CA TYR A 49 20.78 3.39 1.87
C TYR A 49 20.92 1.97 2.40
N ARG A 50 20.06 1.61 3.36
CA ARG A 50 20.02 0.25 3.92
C ARG A 50 19.52 -0.77 2.88
N GLY A 51 19.98 -2.00 3.02
CA GLY A 51 19.52 -3.13 2.21
C GLY A 51 18.02 -3.39 2.36
N ILE A 52 17.40 -3.85 1.28
CA ILE A 52 15.96 -4.11 1.19
C ILE A 52 15.75 -5.62 1.11
N ALA A 53 15.03 -6.18 2.09
CA ALA A 53 14.62 -7.58 2.03
C ALA A 53 13.74 -7.80 0.80
N GLY A 54 13.89 -8.96 0.14
CA GLY A 54 13.32 -9.17 -1.20
C GLY A 54 11.82 -8.88 -1.28
N TYR A 55 11.03 -9.43 -0.35
CA TYR A 55 9.57 -9.22 -0.25
C TYR A 55 9.11 -7.76 -0.05
N ARG A 56 10.05 -6.85 0.23
CA ARG A 56 9.82 -5.41 0.44
C ARG A 56 10.36 -4.56 -0.71
N ARG A 57 10.79 -5.15 -1.83
CA ARG A 57 11.26 -4.37 -2.98
C ARG A 57 10.11 -3.88 -3.84
N LEU A 58 10.33 -2.75 -4.50
CA LEU A 58 9.51 -2.24 -5.59
C LEU A 58 10.22 -2.56 -6.90
N ALA A 59 9.48 -2.91 -7.96
CA ALA A 59 10.05 -3.27 -9.25
C ALA A 59 10.88 -2.11 -9.85
N HIS A 60 10.33 -0.90 -9.80
CA HIS A 60 10.85 0.29 -10.46
C HIS A 60 11.55 1.26 -9.52
N SER A 61 12.07 0.75 -8.39
CA SER A 61 12.85 1.57 -7.47
C SER A 61 14.04 0.78 -6.93
N ARG A 62 15.25 1.30 -7.22
CA ARG A 62 16.50 0.68 -6.77
C ARG A 62 16.61 0.63 -5.25
N TRP A 63 16.19 1.70 -4.58
CA TRP A 63 16.34 1.89 -3.13
C TRP A 63 14.99 2.00 -2.39
N GLY A 64 13.87 1.94 -3.10
CA GLY A 64 12.53 2.04 -2.56
C GLY A 64 12.08 0.77 -1.87
N CYS A 65 11.53 0.94 -0.68
CA CYS A 65 10.95 -0.13 0.11
C CYS A 65 9.43 -0.10 -0.04
N ARG A 66 8.85 -1.17 -0.57
CA ARG A 66 7.41 -1.38 -0.71
C ARG A 66 6.69 -1.15 0.61
N SER A 67 7.10 -1.79 1.71
CA SER A 67 6.42 -1.62 3.01
C SER A 67 6.42 -0.17 3.50
N ASN A 68 7.53 0.56 3.32
CA ASN A 68 7.61 1.96 3.73
C ASN A 68 6.78 2.86 2.80
N THR A 69 6.87 2.62 1.50
CA THR A 69 6.10 3.34 0.47
C THR A 69 4.61 3.13 0.66
N THR A 70 4.15 1.89 0.87
CA THR A 70 2.75 1.58 1.19
C THR A 70 2.30 2.21 2.51
N ALA A 71 3.14 2.25 3.55
CA ALA A 71 2.79 2.90 4.81
C ALA A 71 2.57 4.41 4.64
N VAL A 72 3.48 5.10 3.93
CA VAL A 72 3.36 6.53 3.67
C VAL A 72 2.20 6.83 2.72
N LEU A 73 2.05 6.05 1.65
CA LEU A 73 0.91 6.14 0.73
C LEU A 73 -0.42 5.98 1.47
N SER A 74 -0.49 5.06 2.44
CA SER A 74 -1.69 4.92 3.27
C SER A 74 -1.98 6.18 4.07
N CYS A 75 -0.95 6.88 4.58
CA CYS A 75 -1.16 8.15 5.26
C CYS A 75 -1.68 9.23 4.31
N LEU A 76 -1.07 9.34 3.12
CA LEU A 76 -1.45 10.32 2.10
C LEU A 76 -2.88 10.09 1.61
N ALA A 77 -3.26 8.84 1.35
CA ALA A 77 -4.59 8.46 0.85
C ALA A 77 -5.73 8.81 1.82
N TYR A 78 -5.46 8.90 3.12
CA TYR A 78 -6.43 9.34 4.14
C TYR A 78 -6.37 10.84 4.43
N HIS A 79 -5.43 11.57 3.83
CA HIS A 79 -5.33 13.01 3.99
C HIS A 79 -6.26 13.75 3.01
N SER A 80 -7.05 14.70 3.51
CA SER A 80 -8.05 15.45 2.74
C SER A 80 -7.47 16.16 1.50
N LYS A 81 -6.31 16.80 1.65
CA LYS A 81 -5.58 17.49 0.55
C LYS A 81 -4.56 16.62 -0.20
N LEU A 82 -3.75 15.82 0.52
CA LEU A 82 -2.63 15.10 -0.08
C LEU A 82 -3.02 13.80 -0.80
N SER A 83 -4.24 13.30 -0.60
CA SER A 83 -4.70 12.04 -1.24
C SER A 83 -4.64 12.09 -2.76
N LYS A 84 -4.85 13.26 -3.37
CA LYS A 84 -4.82 13.46 -4.82
C LYS A 84 -3.52 14.09 -5.33
N SER A 85 -2.52 14.24 -4.46
CA SER A 85 -1.26 14.88 -4.84
C SER A 85 -0.44 13.99 -5.78
N GLU A 86 0.48 14.60 -6.53
CA GLU A 86 1.40 13.85 -7.39
C GLU A 86 2.27 12.88 -6.59
N GLU A 87 2.48 13.14 -5.31
CA GLU A 87 3.18 12.22 -4.44
C GLU A 87 2.40 10.98 -4.06
N ALA A 88 1.10 11.10 -3.79
CA ALA A 88 0.24 9.96 -3.58
C ALA A 88 0.11 9.12 -4.87
N LYS A 89 -0.14 9.79 -6.01
CA LYS A 89 -0.24 9.13 -7.32
C LYS A 89 1.03 8.38 -7.67
N ARG A 90 2.20 9.03 -7.56
CA ARG A 90 3.49 8.41 -7.88
C ARG A 90 3.80 7.22 -6.97
N ALA A 91 3.51 7.33 -5.67
CA ALA A 91 3.71 6.22 -4.75
C ALA A 91 2.78 5.04 -5.07
N LEU A 92 1.52 5.30 -5.43
CA LEU A 92 0.58 4.27 -5.86
C LEU A 92 1.04 3.61 -7.16
N ASP A 93 1.51 4.39 -8.13
CA ASP A 93 2.04 3.91 -9.41
C ASP A 93 3.15 2.86 -9.22
N LEU A 94 4.11 3.16 -8.35
CA LEU A 94 5.20 2.23 -8.00
C LEU A 94 4.70 0.97 -7.27
N VAL A 95 3.70 1.11 -6.41
CA VAL A 95 3.10 -0.03 -5.69
C VAL A 95 2.33 -0.93 -6.64
N LEU A 96 1.55 -0.36 -7.58
CA LEU A 96 0.82 -1.08 -8.63
C LEU A 96 1.75 -1.78 -9.63
N GLY A 97 2.94 -1.23 -9.87
CA GLY A 97 3.98 -1.90 -10.66
C GLY A 97 4.43 -3.25 -10.08
N THR A 98 4.11 -3.54 -8.80
CA THR A 98 4.37 -4.84 -8.18
C THR A 98 3.22 -5.81 -8.47
N ASP A 99 3.39 -6.68 -9.47
CA ASP A 99 2.39 -7.69 -9.82
C ASP A 99 2.44 -8.88 -8.85
N SER A 100 1.82 -8.72 -7.67
CA SER A 100 1.69 -9.78 -6.67
C SER A 100 0.25 -9.92 -6.25
N LYS A 101 -0.35 -11.08 -6.52
CA LYS A 101 -1.72 -11.39 -6.11
C LYS A 101 -1.75 -12.69 -5.33
N LEU A 102 -1.90 -12.57 -4.01
CA LEU A 102 -1.93 -13.71 -3.10
C LEU A 102 -3.20 -13.70 -2.28
N ARG A 103 -4.05 -14.70 -2.51
CA ARG A 103 -5.31 -14.88 -1.80
C ARG A 103 -5.13 -14.97 -0.28
N THR A 104 -4.05 -15.59 0.17
CA THR A 104 -3.70 -15.71 1.59
C THR A 104 -3.43 -14.38 2.29
N ASN A 105 -3.23 -13.29 1.54
CA ASN A 105 -3.04 -11.95 2.09
C ASN A 105 -4.32 -11.11 2.11
N LEU A 106 -5.41 -11.58 1.50
CA LEU A 106 -6.65 -10.81 1.37
C LEU A 106 -7.23 -10.47 2.75
N GLY A 107 -7.40 -9.18 3.02
CA GLY A 107 -7.92 -8.67 4.29
C GLY A 107 -6.91 -8.64 5.45
N PHE A 108 -5.62 -8.86 5.18
CA PHE A 108 -4.57 -8.76 6.20
C PHE A 108 -4.55 -7.40 6.92
N MET A 109 -4.75 -6.29 6.21
CA MET A 109 -4.77 -4.96 6.83
C MET A 109 -6.00 -4.73 7.70
N ILE A 110 -7.18 -5.20 7.28
CA ILE A 110 -8.38 -5.12 8.09
C ILE A 110 -8.22 -5.96 9.36
N ALA A 111 -7.72 -7.19 9.24
CA ALA A 111 -7.42 -8.03 10.40
C ALA A 111 -6.43 -7.36 11.37
N ARG A 112 -5.47 -6.60 10.85
CA ARG A 112 -4.48 -5.82 11.62
C ARG A 112 -5.13 -4.64 12.34
N ILE A 113 -5.99 -3.88 11.66
CA ILE A 113 -6.69 -2.71 12.20
C ILE A 113 -7.64 -3.10 13.34
N ILE A 114 -8.37 -4.21 13.19
CA ILE A 114 -9.30 -4.69 14.22
C ILE A 114 -8.63 -5.53 15.33
N GLY A 115 -7.30 -5.60 15.33
CA GLY A 115 -6.51 -6.19 16.43
C GLY A 115 -6.34 -7.71 16.43
N LEU A 116 -6.82 -8.42 15.40
CA LEU A 116 -6.71 -9.89 15.32
C LEU A 116 -5.37 -10.37 14.79
N GLU A 117 -4.87 -9.69 13.77
CA GLU A 117 -3.54 -9.94 13.25
C GLU A 117 -2.52 -9.15 14.08
N LYS A 118 -1.73 -9.85 14.89
CA LYS A 118 -0.71 -9.24 15.76
C LYS A 118 0.29 -8.38 14.96
N SER A 119 0.65 -7.22 15.51
CA SER A 119 1.81 -6.47 15.06
C SER A 119 3.03 -6.90 15.88
N ILE A 120 3.95 -7.64 15.25
CA ILE A 120 5.23 -8.03 15.87
C ILE A 120 6.31 -7.13 15.27
N GLY A 121 6.40 -5.91 15.81
CA GLY A 121 7.35 -4.89 15.39
C GLY A 121 6.96 -4.07 14.15
N VAL A 122 7.64 -2.93 13.98
CA VAL A 122 7.33 -1.94 12.93
C VAL A 122 7.62 -2.43 11.51
N ILE A 123 8.58 -3.35 11.35
CA ILE A 123 9.01 -3.83 10.03
C ILE A 123 7.95 -4.74 9.39
N THR A 124 7.21 -5.49 10.21
CA THR A 124 6.25 -6.50 9.74
C THR A 124 4.84 -5.94 9.53
N TYR A 125 4.60 -4.70 9.94
CA TYR A 125 3.27 -4.08 9.87
C TYR A 125 2.73 -4.07 8.43
N MET A 126 3.55 -3.62 7.47
CA MET A 126 3.22 -3.63 6.03
C MET A 126 4.00 -4.73 5.26
N ALA A 127 4.28 -5.88 5.90
CA ALA A 127 5.07 -6.93 5.27
C ALA A 127 4.32 -7.69 4.18
N LYS A 128 3.01 -7.90 4.31
CA LYS A 128 2.22 -8.59 3.28
C LYS A 128 1.75 -7.63 2.20
N PHE A 129 1.64 -8.11 0.96
CA PHE A 129 0.99 -7.35 -0.10
C PHE A 129 -0.50 -7.68 -0.07
N ASN A 130 -1.29 -6.80 0.55
CA ASN A 130 -2.73 -7.00 0.72
C ASN A 130 -3.49 -6.27 -0.38
N ILE A 131 -4.01 -7.02 -1.35
CA ILE A 131 -4.71 -6.49 -2.52
C ILE A 131 -5.97 -5.70 -2.13
N ALA A 132 -6.71 -6.13 -1.10
CA ALA A 132 -7.88 -5.37 -0.62
C ALA A 132 -7.48 -3.95 -0.18
N HIS A 133 -6.33 -3.83 0.51
CA HIS A 133 -5.80 -2.53 0.91
C HIS A 133 -5.34 -1.72 -0.29
N ILE A 134 -4.70 -2.34 -1.29
CA ILE A 134 -4.29 -1.64 -2.51
C ILE A 134 -5.50 -1.12 -3.28
N LEU A 135 -6.59 -1.88 -3.38
CA LEU A 135 -7.84 -1.41 -3.99
C LEU A 135 -8.41 -0.20 -3.24
N ASP A 136 -8.41 -0.21 -1.91
CA ASP A 136 -8.83 0.95 -1.11
C ASP A 136 -7.95 2.18 -1.40
N LEU A 137 -6.64 2.00 -1.54
CA LEU A 137 -5.72 3.08 -1.92
C LEU A 137 -6.00 3.60 -3.34
N CYS A 138 -6.32 2.73 -4.29
CA CYS A 138 -6.61 3.12 -5.68
C CYS A 138 -7.73 4.16 -5.75
N TRP A 139 -8.92 3.87 -5.21
CA TRP A 139 -10.04 4.81 -5.32
C TRP A 139 -9.81 6.09 -4.51
N ARG A 140 -9.13 6.01 -3.36
CA ARG A 140 -8.79 7.19 -2.54
C ARG A 140 -7.86 8.15 -3.28
N VAL A 141 -6.85 7.61 -3.95
CA VAL A 141 -5.86 8.40 -4.69
C VAL A 141 -6.40 8.86 -6.05
N GLY A 142 -7.41 8.18 -6.60
CA GLY A 142 -8.02 8.55 -7.88
C GLY A 142 -7.62 7.68 -9.06
N ALA A 143 -7.08 6.50 -8.82
CA ALA A 143 -6.81 5.56 -9.91
C ALA A 143 -8.13 5.08 -10.54
N THR A 144 -8.22 5.13 -11.86
CA THR A 144 -9.35 4.60 -12.63
C THR A 144 -9.19 3.10 -12.90
N GLN A 145 -10.31 2.42 -13.12
CA GLN A 145 -10.36 1.05 -13.62
C GLN A 145 -9.87 0.91 -15.08
N ASP A 146 -9.70 2.02 -15.82
CA ASP A 146 -9.10 2.00 -17.17
C ASP A 146 -7.59 1.70 -17.14
N ASP A 147 -6.95 1.77 -15.97
CA ASP A 147 -5.60 1.23 -15.77
C ASP A 147 -5.70 -0.30 -15.68
N ASN A 148 -5.08 -0.99 -16.64
CA ASN A 148 -5.06 -2.46 -16.71
C ASN A 148 -4.62 -3.13 -15.41
N ARG A 149 -3.71 -2.53 -14.64
CA ARG A 149 -3.25 -3.11 -13.36
C ARG A 149 -4.35 -3.00 -12.30
N VAL A 150 -5.15 -1.94 -12.34
CA VAL A 150 -6.31 -1.75 -11.45
C VAL A 150 -7.45 -2.68 -11.87
N SER A 151 -7.77 -2.77 -13.16
CA SER A 151 -8.78 -3.72 -13.66
C SER A 151 -8.42 -5.16 -13.29
N ASP A 152 -7.15 -5.56 -13.46
CA ASP A 152 -6.74 -6.92 -13.10
C ASP A 152 -6.81 -7.17 -11.58
N LEU A 153 -6.70 -6.14 -10.73
CA LEU A 153 -6.90 -6.27 -9.28
C LEU A 153 -8.38 -6.42 -8.95
N ILE A 154 -9.25 -5.66 -9.62
CA ILE A 154 -10.70 -5.76 -9.48
C ILE A 154 -11.18 -7.15 -9.89
N GLU A 155 -10.72 -7.65 -11.04
CA GLU A 155 -11.05 -8.99 -11.54
C GLU A 155 -10.62 -10.06 -10.53
N PHE A 156 -9.37 -10.01 -10.07
CA PHE A 156 -8.88 -10.95 -9.05
C PHE A 156 -9.74 -10.90 -7.78
N ILE A 157 -10.08 -9.71 -7.28
CA ILE A 157 -10.95 -9.58 -6.12
C ILE A 157 -12.32 -10.21 -6.40
N LYS A 158 -12.96 -9.89 -7.53
CA LYS A 158 -14.28 -10.45 -7.87
C LYS A 158 -14.26 -11.98 -7.97
N MET A 159 -13.18 -12.58 -8.50
CA MET A 159 -13.00 -14.03 -8.53
C MET A 159 -12.89 -14.68 -7.15
N GLU A 160 -12.41 -13.94 -6.15
CA GLU A 160 -12.26 -14.43 -4.77
C GLU A 160 -13.53 -14.26 -3.92
N GLN A 161 -14.64 -13.81 -4.53
CA GLN A 161 -15.93 -13.72 -3.88
C GLN A 161 -16.54 -15.13 -3.75
N GLY A 162 -16.91 -15.52 -2.54
CA GLY A 162 -17.53 -16.81 -2.27
C GLY A 162 -18.98 -16.87 -2.73
N GLU A 163 -19.56 -18.07 -2.69
CA GLU A 163 -20.92 -18.38 -3.16
C GLU A 163 -22.01 -17.52 -2.50
N TYR A 164 -21.81 -17.12 -1.24
CA TYR A 164 -22.72 -16.26 -0.49
C TYR A 164 -22.45 -14.76 -0.68
N GLY A 165 -21.64 -14.38 -1.66
CA GLY A 165 -21.29 -12.98 -1.95
C GLY A 165 -20.29 -12.36 -0.96
N LEU A 166 -19.70 -13.15 -0.06
CA LEU A 166 -18.74 -12.69 0.94
C LEU A 166 -17.29 -12.93 0.49
N TRP A 167 -16.37 -12.08 0.94
CA TRP A 167 -14.93 -12.33 0.83
C TRP A 167 -14.38 -12.83 2.15
N GLU A 168 -13.90 -14.07 2.15
CA GLU A 168 -13.44 -14.71 3.37
C GLU A 168 -11.99 -14.35 3.70
N ASN A 169 -11.67 -14.15 4.98
CA ASN A 169 -10.28 -14.15 5.41
C ASN A 169 -9.90 -15.57 5.88
N LEU A 170 -8.98 -16.22 5.16
CA LEU A 170 -8.61 -17.62 5.42
C LEU A 170 -8.00 -17.86 6.80
N ARG A 171 -7.41 -16.84 7.43
CA ARG A 171 -6.76 -16.97 8.73
C ARG A 171 -7.68 -16.61 9.89
N TYR A 172 -8.55 -15.63 9.69
CA TYR A 172 -9.43 -15.07 10.71
C TYR A 172 -10.84 -14.92 10.16
N PRO A 173 -11.66 -15.98 10.14
CA PRO A 173 -13.03 -15.95 9.59
C PRO A 173 -13.91 -14.83 10.18
N GLN A 174 -13.65 -14.40 11.42
CA GLN A 174 -14.34 -13.28 12.07
C GLN A 174 -14.11 -11.92 11.36
N VAL A 175 -13.09 -11.80 10.51
CA VAL A 175 -12.79 -10.60 9.69
C VAL A 175 -13.69 -10.51 8.47
N THR A 176 -14.26 -11.63 8.00
CA THR A 176 -14.99 -11.74 6.72
C THR A 176 -16.01 -10.64 6.48
N ARG A 177 -16.79 -10.27 7.52
CA ARG A 177 -17.80 -9.20 7.39
C ARG A 177 -17.17 -7.82 7.16
N TRP A 178 -16.11 -7.50 7.91
CA TRP A 178 -15.37 -6.25 7.77
C TRP A 178 -14.65 -6.17 6.42
N LEU A 179 -14.04 -7.28 5.99
CA LEU A 179 -13.40 -7.39 4.68
C LEU A 179 -14.40 -7.19 3.54
N THR A 180 -15.55 -7.87 3.61
CA THR A 180 -16.60 -7.75 2.61
C THR A 180 -17.11 -6.31 2.52
N PHE A 181 -17.39 -5.67 3.66
CA PHE A 181 -17.80 -4.26 3.68
C PHE A 181 -16.74 -3.34 3.04
N ASP A 182 -15.47 -3.51 3.39
CA ASP A 182 -14.38 -2.69 2.88
C ASP A 182 -14.19 -2.84 1.36
N LEU A 183 -14.31 -4.07 0.85
CA LEU A 183 -14.23 -4.37 -0.58
C LEU A 183 -15.43 -3.81 -1.36
N LEU A 184 -16.66 -4.02 -0.89
CA LEU A 184 -17.86 -3.46 -1.54
C LEU A 184 -17.80 -1.93 -1.59
N ARG A 185 -17.36 -1.29 -0.51
CA ARG A 185 -17.14 0.16 -0.47
C ARG A 185 -16.06 0.60 -1.46
N SER A 186 -14.95 -0.11 -1.56
CA SER A 186 -13.87 0.24 -2.48
C SER A 186 -14.25 0.02 -3.94
N LEU A 187 -14.93 -1.09 -4.26
CA LEU A 187 -15.44 -1.42 -5.58
C LEU A 187 -16.48 -0.38 -6.06
N SER A 188 -17.47 -0.05 -5.24
CA SER A 188 -18.47 0.97 -5.60
C SER A 188 -17.85 2.36 -5.83
N LYS A 189 -16.76 2.70 -5.14
CA LYS A 189 -16.07 3.99 -5.33
C LYS A 189 -15.17 4.00 -6.55
N ILE A 190 -14.53 2.89 -6.88
CA ILE A 190 -13.63 2.82 -8.03
C ILE A 190 -14.38 2.83 -9.37
N GLU A 191 -15.58 2.24 -9.42
CA GLU A 191 -16.44 2.23 -10.62
C GLU A 191 -16.87 3.64 -11.06
N VAL A 192 -16.94 4.58 -10.12
CA VAL A 192 -17.31 5.98 -10.38
C VAL A 192 -16.09 6.86 -10.64
N ASN A 193 -14.88 6.40 -10.29
CA ASN A 193 -13.67 7.20 -10.36
C ASN A 193 -13.06 7.19 -11.77
N LYS A 194 -12.75 8.37 -12.31
CA LYS A 194 -12.12 8.55 -13.63
C LYS A 194 -10.94 9.52 -13.59
N ASP A 195 -10.35 9.74 -12.41
CA ASP A 195 -9.47 10.90 -12.19
C ASP A 195 -8.07 10.74 -12.81
N TRP A 196 -7.49 9.53 -12.79
CA TRP A 196 -6.08 9.34 -13.14
C TRP A 196 -5.74 7.91 -13.59
N ILE A 197 -5.01 7.83 -14.71
CA ILE A 197 -4.35 6.59 -15.20
C ILE A 197 -2.87 6.68 -14.91
N SER A 198 -2.31 5.57 -14.47
CA SER A 198 -0.91 5.43 -14.11
C SER A 198 -0.02 5.12 -15.31
N PHE A 199 1.29 5.40 -15.20
CA PHE A 199 2.22 5.23 -16.32
C PHE A 199 3.29 4.15 -16.12
N GLU A 200 3.51 3.62 -14.90
CA GLU A 200 4.52 2.56 -14.72
C GLU A 200 4.09 1.24 -15.36
N PRO A 201 5.00 0.57 -16.10
CA PRO A 201 4.70 -0.71 -16.70
C PRO A 201 4.50 -1.78 -15.62
N LYS A 202 3.60 -2.72 -15.89
CA LYS A 202 3.45 -3.94 -15.07
C LYS A 202 4.76 -4.72 -15.12
N THR A 203 5.32 -5.08 -13.97
CA THR A 203 6.57 -5.84 -13.91
C THR A 203 6.46 -6.97 -12.91
N PRO A 204 6.70 -8.23 -13.34
CA PRO A 204 6.71 -9.37 -12.43
C PRO A 204 7.65 -9.12 -11.25
N PHE A 205 7.17 -9.42 -10.05
CA PHE A 205 7.95 -9.20 -8.84
C PHE A 205 9.22 -10.08 -8.82
N LYS A 206 10.40 -9.45 -8.70
CA LYS A 206 11.69 -10.13 -8.51
C LYS A 206 12.27 -9.81 -7.13
N ALA A 207 12.21 -10.78 -6.22
CA ALA A 207 12.63 -10.61 -4.83
C ALA A 207 14.12 -10.23 -4.70
N TYR A 208 15.00 -10.95 -5.39
CA TYR A 208 16.44 -10.70 -5.36
C TYR A 208 16.96 -10.63 -6.79
N PHE A 209 17.76 -9.61 -7.09
CA PHE A 209 18.55 -9.64 -8.32
C PHE A 209 19.65 -10.68 -8.16
N GLU A 210 20.00 -11.34 -9.26
CA GLU A 210 21.23 -12.11 -9.30
C GLU A 210 22.37 -11.16 -8.93
N LYS A 211 23.12 -11.51 -7.90
CA LYS A 211 24.33 -10.78 -7.58
C LYS A 211 25.27 -11.06 -8.74
N ASN A 212 25.68 -10.03 -9.47
CA ASN A 212 26.87 -10.14 -10.30
C ASN A 212 27.97 -10.64 -9.36
N LYS A 213 28.48 -11.84 -9.64
CA LYS A 213 29.61 -12.37 -8.88
C LYS A 213 30.71 -11.33 -8.99
N ARG A 214 31.11 -10.76 -7.85
CA ARG A 214 32.40 -10.10 -7.77
C ARG A 214 33.36 -11.28 -7.75
N PHE A 215 34.14 -11.41 -8.81
CA PHE A 215 34.99 -12.56 -9.21
C PHE A 215 34.24 -13.66 -9.98
#